data_AF-A0A843E3Y4-F1
#
_entry.id   AF-A0A843E3Y4-F1
#
_cell.length_a   1.000
_cell.length_b   1.000
_cell.length_c   1.000
_cell.angle_alpha   90.00
_cell.angle_beta   90.00
_cell.angle_gamma   90.00
#
_symmetry.space_group_name_H-M   'P 1'
#
loop_
_entity.id
_entity.type
_entity.pdbx_description
1 polymer ?
#
loop_
_entity_poly.entity_id
_entity_poly.type
_entity_poly.pdbx_seq_one_letter_code
_entity_poly.pdbx_strand_id
1 'polypeptide(L)'
;MGESGPVSADKPQDSVRYCLECGEAIEPGADFCYRCGSKRIFQVGDNNRLVLKKGECPYCGHMNVEEAKFCASCGKRIGEFEYTPVRRRPLTGKDYLIMAITFLPGAFFIFGLGHLALKKYSRGLMFLCISAVMIYLRYFTIGSGGSIYIFLEVIGLLVYLKQAMEVLSELMGGSI
;
A
#
# COMPACT_ATOMS: atom_id res chain seq x y z
N MET A 1 -17.37 -11.76 -60.90
CA MET A 1 -17.93 -11.89 -59.54
C MET A 1 -16.80 -12.34 -58.63
N GLY A 2 -16.44 -11.51 -57.64
CA GLY A 2 -15.43 -11.86 -56.63
C GLY A 2 -16.07 -12.58 -55.46
N GLU A 3 -15.44 -13.65 -55.00
CA GLU A 3 -15.77 -14.30 -53.73
C GLU A 3 -14.68 -13.95 -52.73
N SER A 4 -15.07 -13.12 -51.75
CA SER A 4 -14.28 -12.76 -50.58
C SER A 4 -14.12 -13.96 -49.66
N GLY A 5 -12.87 -14.34 -49.39
CA GLY A 5 -12.53 -15.38 -48.41
C GLY A 5 -12.99 -15.03 -46.99
N PRO A 6 -13.03 -16.03 -46.09
CA PRO A 6 -13.48 -15.83 -44.71
C PRO A 6 -12.52 -14.90 -43.97
N VAL A 7 -13.07 -13.82 -43.42
CA VAL A 7 -12.40 -12.92 -42.48
C VAL A 7 -12.00 -13.74 -41.26
N SER A 8 -10.71 -14.00 -41.12
CA SER A 8 -10.13 -14.69 -39.97
C SER A 8 -10.47 -13.91 -38.70
N ALA A 9 -11.12 -14.58 -37.76
CA ALA A 9 -11.38 -14.06 -36.42
C ALA A 9 -10.05 -13.63 -35.78
N ASP A 10 -10.00 -12.35 -35.40
CA ASP A 10 -8.86 -11.76 -34.71
C ASP A 10 -8.70 -12.45 -33.34
N LYS A 11 -7.53 -13.03 -33.13
CA LYS A 11 -7.18 -13.73 -31.89
C LYS A 11 -7.02 -12.66 -30.81
N PRO A 12 -7.63 -12.76 -29.61
CA PRO A 12 -7.49 -11.72 -28.59
C PRO A 12 -6.01 -11.54 -28.28
N GLN A 13 -5.48 -10.34 -28.53
CA GLN A 13 -4.11 -10.00 -28.21
C GLN A 13 -3.91 -10.20 -26.70
N ASP A 14 -2.87 -10.95 -26.33
CA ASP A 14 -2.41 -11.15 -24.96
C ASP A 14 -1.93 -9.80 -24.39
N SER A 15 -2.88 -8.93 -24.05
CA SER A 15 -2.59 -7.64 -23.43
C SER A 15 -2.12 -7.92 -22.00
N VAL A 16 -0.83 -7.71 -21.75
CA VAL A 16 -0.24 -7.84 -20.41
C VAL A 16 -0.97 -6.91 -19.45
N ARG A 17 -1.49 -7.47 -18.35
CA ARG A 17 -2.13 -6.69 -17.29
C ARG A 17 -1.13 -6.37 -16.21
N TYR A 18 -1.36 -5.30 -15.47
CA TYR A 18 -0.52 -4.94 -14.33
C TYR A 18 -1.36 -4.65 -13.09
N CYS A 19 -0.81 -5.00 -11.93
CA CYS A 19 -1.38 -4.62 -10.65
C CYS A 19 -1.04 -3.16 -10.33
N LEU A 20 -2.04 -2.30 -10.11
CA LEU A 20 -1.81 -0.89 -9.74
C LEU A 20 -1.21 -0.71 -8.34
N GLU A 21 -1.32 -1.71 -7.47
CA GLU A 21 -0.80 -1.62 -6.11
C GLU A 21 0.68 -1.96 -6.02
N CYS A 22 1.13 -2.97 -6.76
CA CYS A 22 2.49 -3.48 -6.62
C CYS A 22 3.32 -3.50 -7.91
N GLY A 23 2.72 -3.17 -9.06
CA GLY A 23 3.37 -3.16 -10.37
C GLY A 23 3.62 -4.54 -10.98
N GLU A 24 3.10 -5.61 -10.36
CA GLU A 24 3.30 -6.97 -10.86
C GLU A 24 2.58 -7.18 -12.19
N ALA A 25 3.25 -7.78 -13.17
CA ALA A 25 2.62 -8.22 -14.40
C ALA A 25 1.71 -9.41 -14.07
N ILE A 26 0.47 -9.39 -14.56
CA ILE A 26 -0.55 -10.37 -14.23
C ILE A 26 -0.93 -11.14 -15.50
N GLU A 27 -0.84 -12.46 -15.40
CA GLU A 27 -1.26 -13.35 -16.47
C GLU A 27 -2.76 -13.21 -16.80
N PRO A 28 -3.15 -13.43 -18.07
CA PRO A 28 -4.54 -13.46 -18.46
C PRO A 28 -5.32 -14.51 -17.65
N GLY A 29 -6.45 -14.09 -17.07
CA GLY A 29 -7.39 -14.98 -16.36
C GLY A 29 -7.31 -14.90 -14.83
N ALA A 30 -6.31 -14.23 -14.25
CA ALA A 30 -6.28 -13.99 -12.82
C ALA A 30 -7.24 -12.86 -12.40
N ASP A 31 -8.04 -13.11 -11.36
CA ASP A 31 -8.98 -12.14 -10.76
C ASP A 31 -8.34 -11.23 -9.70
N PHE A 32 -7.15 -11.62 -9.20
CA PHE A 32 -6.39 -10.86 -8.20
C PHE A 32 -4.89 -11.04 -8.43
N CYS A 33 -4.11 -10.09 -7.92
CA CYS A 33 -2.66 -10.13 -7.99
C CYS A 33 -2.13 -11.21 -7.03
N TYR A 34 -1.51 -12.26 -7.57
CA TYR A 34 -0.90 -13.33 -6.77
C TYR A 34 0.28 -12.86 -5.90
N ARG A 35 0.82 -11.66 -6.14
CA ARG A 35 1.93 -11.10 -5.36
C ARG A 35 1.51 -10.24 -4.16
N CYS A 36 0.43 -9.46 -4.28
CA CYS A 36 -0.01 -8.55 -3.21
C CYS A 36 -1.48 -8.72 -2.77
N GLY A 37 -2.23 -9.62 -3.42
CA GLY A 37 -3.65 -9.87 -3.13
C GLY A 37 -4.61 -8.80 -3.65
N SER A 38 -4.11 -7.73 -4.27
CA SER A 38 -4.96 -6.66 -4.80
C SER A 38 -5.79 -7.12 -6.01
N LYS A 39 -7.06 -6.72 -6.05
CA LYS A 39 -7.94 -6.88 -7.22
C LYS A 39 -7.78 -5.77 -8.27
N ARG A 40 -6.92 -4.78 -8.03
CA ARG A 40 -6.69 -3.64 -8.95
C ARG A 40 -5.75 -4.05 -10.08
N ILE A 41 -6.25 -4.86 -11.00
CA ILE A 41 -5.54 -5.36 -12.17
C ILE A 41 -6.10 -4.69 -13.41
N PHE A 42 -5.24 -4.06 -14.21
CA PHE A 42 -5.67 -3.29 -15.38
C PHE A 42 -4.78 -3.57 -16.57
N GLN A 43 -5.35 -3.47 -17.76
CA GLN A 43 -4.59 -3.48 -19.00
C GLN A 43 -3.92 -2.12 -19.19
N VAL A 44 -2.67 -2.14 -19.68
CA VAL A 44 -1.89 -0.94 -19.99
C VAL A 44 -1.65 -0.93 -21.50
N GLY A 45 -2.07 0.13 -22.18
CA GLY A 45 -1.87 0.31 -23.62
C GLY A 45 -0.46 0.82 -23.95
N ASP A 46 -0.18 0.96 -25.24
CA ASP A 46 1.16 1.27 -25.79
C ASP A 46 1.77 2.60 -25.29
N ASN A 47 0.93 3.54 -24.87
CA ASN A 47 1.34 4.83 -24.33
C ASN A 47 1.33 4.87 -22.79
N ASN A 48 1.42 3.72 -22.15
CA ASN A 48 1.43 3.58 -20.69
C ASN A 48 0.17 4.18 -20.02
N ARG A 49 -0.95 4.23 -20.75
CA ARG A 49 -2.27 4.61 -20.22
C ARG A 49 -3.06 3.37 -19.85
N LEU A 50 -3.86 3.49 -18.80
CA LEU A 50 -4.80 2.44 -18.43
C LEU A 50 -5.90 2.31 -19.48
N VAL A 51 -6.11 1.10 -19.98
CA VAL A 51 -7.26 0.76 -20.82
C VAL A 51 -8.44 0.49 -19.89
N LEU A 52 -9.19 1.55 -19.59
CA LEU A 52 -10.38 1.51 -18.74
C LEU A 52 -11.64 1.50 -19.59
N LYS A 53 -12.70 0.83 -19.13
CA LYS A 53 -14.02 1.07 -19.71
C LYS A 53 -14.43 2.52 -19.42
N LYS A 54 -15.13 3.15 -20.36
CA LYS A 54 -15.57 4.54 -20.20
C LYS A 54 -16.47 4.66 -18.96
N GLY A 55 -16.12 5.56 -18.04
CA GLY A 55 -16.80 5.73 -16.75
C GLY A 55 -16.31 4.80 -15.62
N GLU A 56 -15.44 3.83 -15.87
CA GLU A 56 -14.92 2.93 -14.85
C GLU A 56 -13.90 3.63 -13.93
N CYS A 57 -14.09 3.53 -12.62
CA CYS A 57 -13.14 4.06 -11.65
C CYS A 57 -11.92 3.13 -11.51
N PRO A 58 -10.68 3.57 -11.76
CA PRO A 58 -9.50 2.70 -11.66
C PRO A 58 -9.16 2.29 -10.21
N TYR A 59 -9.76 2.96 -9.22
CA TYR A 59 -9.49 2.67 -7.81
C TYR A 59 -10.43 1.64 -7.20
N CYS A 60 -11.64 1.50 -7.74
CA CYS A 60 -12.63 0.59 -7.14
C CYS A 60 -13.44 -0.22 -8.15
N GLY A 61 -13.27 0.02 -9.46
CA GLY A 61 -14.01 -0.65 -10.53
C GLY A 61 -15.47 -0.20 -10.67
N HIS A 62 -15.94 0.77 -9.87
CA HIS A 62 -17.30 1.26 -9.98
C HIS A 62 -17.52 2.01 -11.30
N MET A 63 -18.63 1.71 -11.98
CA MET A 63 -19.05 2.41 -13.20
C MET A 63 -19.75 3.72 -12.84
N ASN A 64 -19.22 4.83 -13.35
CA ASN A 64 -19.75 6.17 -13.16
C ASN A 64 -20.26 6.70 -14.51
N VAL A 65 -21.06 7.76 -14.48
CA VAL A 65 -21.41 8.52 -15.68
C VAL A 65 -20.14 9.10 -16.32
N GLU A 66 -20.12 9.23 -17.65
CA GLU A 66 -18.89 9.50 -18.41
C GLU A 66 -18.22 10.84 -18.06
N GLU A 67 -19.02 11.82 -17.62
CA GLU A 67 -18.56 13.16 -17.22
C GLU A 67 -18.30 13.27 -15.71
N ALA A 68 -18.38 12.17 -14.96
CA ALA A 68 -18.16 12.17 -13.52
C ALA A 68 -16.73 12.59 -13.17
N LYS A 69 -16.60 13.73 -12.47
CA LYS A 69 -15.30 14.18 -11.94
C LYS A 69 -14.81 13.37 -10.74
N PHE A 70 -15.73 12.73 -10.01
CA PHE A 70 -15.46 11.94 -8.82
C PHE A 70 -16.27 10.64 -8.85
N CYS A 71 -15.72 9.59 -8.24
CA CYS A 71 -16.39 8.32 -8.11
C CYS A 71 -17.52 8.38 -7.08
N ALA A 72 -18.73 8.01 -7.49
CA ALA A 72 -19.89 7.95 -6.60
C ALA A 72 -19.75 6.89 -5.49
N SER A 73 -18.88 5.90 -5.68
CA SER A 73 -18.66 4.82 -4.71
C SER A 73 -17.49 5.08 -3.75
N CYS A 74 -16.33 5.51 -4.26
CA CYS A 74 -15.12 5.68 -3.42
C CYS A 74 -14.67 7.12 -3.20
N GLY A 75 -15.35 8.12 -3.80
CA GLY A 75 -15.05 9.55 -3.65
C GLY A 75 -13.76 10.03 -4.32
N LYS A 76 -12.93 9.13 -4.87
CA LYS A 76 -11.70 9.51 -5.59
C LYS A 76 -12.03 10.18 -6.92
N ARG A 77 -11.19 11.12 -7.33
CA ARG A 77 -11.30 11.80 -8.63
C ARG A 77 -11.15 10.80 -9.78
N ILE A 78 -11.89 10.99 -10.88
CA ILE A 78 -11.80 10.17 -12.10
C ILE A 78 -11.33 11.08 -13.25
N GLY A 79 -10.48 10.57 -14.14
CA GLY A 79 -9.91 11.29 -15.29
C GLY A 79 -9.05 10.37 -16.16
N GLU A 80 -8.25 10.91 -17.08
CA GLU A 80 -7.22 10.12 -17.75
C GLU A 80 -6.11 9.75 -16.75
N PHE A 81 -5.83 8.46 -16.61
CA PHE A 81 -4.79 7.94 -15.73
C PHE A 81 -3.62 7.43 -16.56
N GLU A 82 -2.51 8.17 -16.48
CA GLU A 82 -1.22 7.66 -16.90
C GLU A 82 -0.73 6.67 -15.84
N TYR A 83 -0.51 5.42 -16.24
CA TYR A 83 0.00 4.40 -15.36
C TYR A 83 1.50 4.60 -15.23
N THR A 84 2.01 4.90 -14.03
CA THR A 84 3.44 4.75 -13.78
C THR A 84 3.66 3.37 -13.16
N PRO A 85 4.45 2.48 -13.77
CA PRO A 85 4.69 1.18 -13.19
C PRO A 85 5.36 1.33 -11.83
N VAL A 86 4.73 0.76 -10.78
CA VAL A 86 5.30 0.73 -9.44
C VAL A 86 6.54 -0.17 -9.48
N ARG A 87 7.71 0.43 -9.69
CA ARG A 87 8.97 -0.32 -9.72
C ARG A 87 9.44 -0.55 -8.29
N ARG A 88 9.21 -1.76 -7.77
CA ARG A 88 9.82 -2.16 -6.50
C ARG A 88 11.34 -2.20 -6.67
N ARG A 89 12.05 -1.30 -5.99
CA ARG A 89 13.51 -1.40 -5.87
C ARG A 89 13.85 -2.51 -4.89
N PRO A 90 14.97 -3.24 -5.08
CA PRO A 90 15.46 -4.16 -4.06
C PRO A 90 15.78 -3.39 -2.77
N LEU A 91 15.58 -4.05 -1.63
CA LEU A 91 15.98 -3.52 -0.32
C LEU A 91 17.49 -3.31 -0.30
N THR A 92 17.90 -2.13 0.15
CA THR A 92 19.30 -1.73 0.30
C THR A 92 19.73 -1.83 1.76
N GLY A 93 21.03 -1.80 2.03
CA GLY A 93 21.55 -1.79 3.41
C GLY A 93 20.96 -0.70 4.30
N LYS A 94 20.62 0.46 3.73
CA LYS A 94 19.93 1.55 4.44
C LYS A 94 18.53 1.16 4.90
N ASP A 95 17.82 0.38 4.09
CA ASP A 95 16.47 -0.07 4.41
C ASP A 95 16.49 -1.10 5.54
N TYR A 96 17.47 -2.00 5.55
CA TYR A 96 17.71 -2.91 6.67
C TYR A 96 18.08 -2.16 7.96
N LEU A 97 18.89 -1.10 7.86
CA LEU A 97 19.21 -0.25 9.00
C LEU A 97 17.97 0.47 9.55
N ILE A 98 17.11 0.99 8.68
CA ILE A 98 15.83 1.61 9.08
C ILE A 98 14.95 0.58 9.79
N MET A 99 14.86 -0.65 9.26
CA MET A 99 14.14 -1.74 9.92
C MET A 99 14.75 -2.04 11.29
N ALA A 100 16.06 -2.18 11.42
CA ALA A 100 16.71 -2.42 12.71
C ALA A 100 16.41 -1.32 13.74
N ILE A 101 16.51 -0.05 13.33
CA ILE A 101 16.19 1.13 14.16
C ILE A 101 14.70 1.22 14.49
N THR A 102 13.83 0.59 13.69
CA THR A 102 12.39 0.51 13.95
C THR A 102 12.07 -0.59 14.95
N PHE A 103 12.61 -1.80 14.73
CA PHE A 103 12.21 -3.00 15.47
C PHE A 103 12.94 -3.16 16.80
N LEU A 104 14.27 -2.95 16.83
CA LEU A 104 15.06 -3.19 18.04
C LEU A 104 14.72 -2.21 19.16
N PRO A 105 14.71 -0.88 18.95
CA PRO A 105 14.30 0.06 20.00
C PRO A 105 12.81 -0.05 20.33
N GLY A 106 11.97 -0.36 19.34
CA GLY A 106 10.53 -0.53 19.53
C GLY A 106 10.18 -1.66 20.50
N ALA A 107 10.97 -2.74 20.54
CA ALA A 107 10.82 -3.81 21.52
C ALA A 107 11.04 -3.34 22.97
N PHE A 108 11.73 -2.22 23.16
CA PHE A 108 11.96 -1.56 24.45
C PHE A 108 11.11 -0.28 24.61
N PHE A 109 9.96 -0.20 23.92
CA PHE A 109 9.03 0.93 23.97
C PHE A 109 9.60 2.26 23.46
N ILE A 110 10.66 2.22 22.63
CA ILE A 110 11.20 3.39 21.94
C ILE A 110 10.72 3.36 20.49
N PHE A 111 9.62 4.04 20.24
CA PHE A 111 8.93 4.12 18.95
C PHE A 111 9.38 5.36 18.15
N GLY A 112 9.13 5.35 16.84
CA GLY A 112 9.27 6.54 15.97
C GLY A 112 10.65 6.80 15.37
N LEU A 113 11.71 6.14 15.84
CA LEU A 113 13.07 6.31 15.27
C LEU A 113 13.14 5.90 13.78
N GLY A 114 12.39 4.87 13.38
CA GLY A 114 12.26 4.46 11.97
C GLY A 114 11.70 5.57 11.07
N HIS A 115 10.64 6.25 11.52
CA HIS A 115 10.04 7.35 10.77
C HIS A 115 10.97 8.56 10.67
N LEU A 116 11.81 8.82 11.67
CA LEU A 116 12.87 9.84 11.58
C LEU A 116 13.91 9.48 10.50
N ALA A 117 14.34 8.22 10.45
CA ALA A 117 15.26 7.74 9.42
C ALA A 117 14.65 7.81 8.01
N LEU A 118 13.32 7.66 7.90
CA LEU A 118 12.53 7.88 6.68
C LEU A 118 12.23 9.37 6.39
N LYS A 119 12.76 10.31 7.20
CA LYS A 119 12.48 11.77 7.12
C LYS A 119 10.99 12.13 7.28
N LYS A 120 10.18 11.26 7.88
CA LYS A 120 8.77 11.52 8.21
C LYS A 120 8.66 12.11 9.61
N TYR A 121 9.15 13.34 9.78
CA TYR A 121 9.33 13.98 11.09
C TYR A 121 8.06 14.05 11.93
N SER A 122 6.91 14.39 11.33
CA SER A 122 5.64 14.48 12.06
C SER A 122 5.24 13.14 12.69
N ARG A 123 5.28 12.04 11.92
CA ARG A 123 4.99 10.70 12.43
C ARG A 123 6.06 10.24 13.43
N GLY A 124 7.33 10.50 13.16
CA GLY A 124 8.42 10.16 14.08
C GLY A 124 8.27 10.83 15.44
N LEU A 125 7.96 12.14 15.45
CA LEU A 125 7.70 12.89 16.68
C LEU A 125 6.46 12.37 17.41
N MET A 126 5.38 12.08 16.70
CA MET A 126 4.16 11.50 17.27
C MET A 126 4.46 10.20 18.04
N PHE A 127 5.17 9.26 17.41
CA PHE A 127 5.53 7.99 18.04
C PHE A 127 6.55 8.16 19.20
N LEU A 128 7.46 9.14 19.12
CA LEU A 128 8.35 9.48 20.24
C LEU A 128 7.58 10.06 21.43
N CYS A 129 6.59 10.91 21.21
CA CYS A 129 5.72 11.40 22.27
C CYS A 129 4.93 10.26 22.92
N ILE A 130 4.39 9.34 22.12
CA ILE A 130 3.73 8.13 22.63
C ILE A 130 4.71 7.30 23.47
N SER A 131 5.96 7.13 23.01
CA SER A 131 7.01 6.43 23.77
C SER A 131 7.24 7.07 25.14
N ALA A 132 7.39 8.39 25.19
CA ALA A 132 7.59 9.12 26.43
C ALA A 132 6.43 8.93 27.41
N VAL A 133 5.18 9.03 26.92
CA VAL A 133 3.97 8.78 27.71
C VAL A 133 3.93 7.34 28.21
N MET A 134 4.18 6.36 27.34
CA MET A 134 4.17 4.94 27.71
C MET A 134 5.21 4.60 28.76
N ILE A 135 6.45 5.10 28.60
CA ILE A 135 7.53 4.90 29.57
C ILE A 135 7.18 5.56 30.92
N TYR A 136 6.62 6.77 30.90
CA TYR A 136 6.19 7.49 32.10
C TYR A 136 5.09 6.73 32.85
N LEU A 137 4.02 6.32 32.15
CA LEU A 137 2.92 5.57 32.74
C LEU A 137 3.39 4.21 33.26
N ARG A 138 4.27 3.53 32.52
CA ARG A 138 4.84 2.25 32.94
C ARG A 138 5.65 2.39 34.21
N TYR A 139 6.49 3.42 34.33
CA TYR A 139 7.26 3.71 35.54
C TYR A 139 6.37 3.91 36.77
N PHE A 140 5.27 4.65 36.63
CA PHE A 140 4.35 4.91 37.75
C PHE A 140 3.47 3.70 38.11
N THR A 141 3.28 2.76 37.18
CA THR A 141 2.47 1.55 37.39
C THR A 141 3.27 0.33 37.84
N ILE A 142 4.58 0.47 38.06
CA ILE A 142 5.41 -0.58 38.66
C ILE A 142 4.91 -0.82 40.09
N GLY A 143 4.19 -1.92 40.30
CA GLY A 143 3.64 -2.30 41.60
C GLY A 143 2.14 -2.04 41.79
N SER A 144 1.48 -1.35 40.85
CA SER A 144 0.04 -1.07 40.92
C SER A 144 -0.82 -2.23 40.41
N GLY A 145 -0.64 -3.45 40.92
CA GLY A 145 -1.38 -4.64 40.47
C GLY A 145 -1.10 -5.06 39.01
N GLY A 146 -1.25 -6.35 38.70
CA GLY A 146 -0.87 -6.88 37.39
C GLY A 146 -1.73 -6.37 36.21
N SER A 147 -3.00 -6.03 36.45
CA SER A 147 -3.97 -5.75 35.36
C SER A 147 -3.66 -4.48 34.57
N ILE A 148 -3.35 -3.36 35.23
CA ILE A 148 -3.03 -2.10 34.55
C ILE A 148 -1.70 -2.19 33.79
N TYR A 149 -0.72 -2.88 34.38
CA TYR A 149 0.57 -3.12 33.73
C TYR A 149 0.39 -3.94 32.44
N ILE A 150 -0.36 -5.05 32.51
CA ILE A 150 -0.68 -5.87 31.33
C ILE A 150 -1.41 -5.05 30.27
N PHE A 151 -2.37 -4.21 30.68
CA PHE A 151 -3.10 -3.35 29.74
C PHE A 151 -2.17 -2.38 28.99
N LEU A 152 -1.21 -1.76 29.69
CA LEU A 152 -0.20 -0.90 29.06
C LEU A 152 0.72 -1.69 28.12
N GLU A 153 1.13 -2.91 28.48
CA GLU A 153 1.94 -3.77 27.60
C GLU A 153 1.18 -4.12 26.30
N VAL A 154 -0.12 -4.40 26.39
CA VAL A 154 -0.97 -4.63 25.20
C VAL A 154 -1.05 -3.38 24.33
N ILE A 155 -1.29 -2.21 24.90
CA ILE A 155 -1.29 -0.95 24.14
C ILE A 155 0.06 -0.74 23.46
N GLY A 156 1.17 -0.94 24.18
CA GLY A 156 2.51 -0.82 23.63
C GLY A 156 2.77 -1.76 22.46
N LEU A 157 2.31 -3.01 22.57
CA LEU A 157 2.38 -3.97 21.46
C LEU A 157 1.57 -3.50 20.24
N LEU A 158 0.37 -2.96 20.44
CA LEU A 158 -0.44 -2.44 19.33
C LEU A 158 0.24 -1.24 18.65
N VAL A 159 0.84 -0.34 19.43
CA VAL A 159 1.64 0.79 18.91
C VAL A 159 2.85 0.28 18.15
N TYR A 160 3.57 -0.71 18.69
CA TYR A 160 4.71 -1.35 18.05
C TYR A 160 4.34 -1.95 16.69
N LEU A 161 3.25 -2.74 16.64
CA LEU A 161 2.76 -3.34 15.41
C LEU A 161 2.32 -2.28 14.40
N LYS A 162 1.63 -1.23 14.86
CA LYS A 162 1.20 -0.14 13.98
C LYS A 162 2.39 0.60 13.36
N GLN A 163 3.40 0.99 14.15
CA GLN A 163 4.58 1.66 13.61
C GLN A 163 5.34 0.75 12.63
N ALA A 164 5.41 -0.55 12.93
CA ALA A 164 6.12 -1.53 12.12
C ALA A 164 5.46 -1.66 10.75
N MET A 165 4.13 -1.80 10.73
CA MET A 165 3.36 -1.85 9.48
C MET A 165 3.54 -0.58 8.65
N GLU A 166 3.53 0.60 9.28
CA GLU A 166 3.77 1.86 8.56
C GLU A 166 5.18 1.94 7.97
N VAL A 167 6.23 1.61 8.72
CA VAL A 167 7.60 1.65 8.17
C VAL A 167 7.74 0.65 7.03
N LEU A 168 7.21 -0.56 7.19
CA LEU A 168 7.25 -1.59 6.16
C LEU A 168 6.49 -1.17 4.89
N SER A 169 5.32 -0.53 5.03
CA SER A 169 4.55 -0.07 3.86
C SER A 169 5.32 0.95 3.04
N GLU A 170 5.99 1.89 3.71
CA GLU A 170 6.81 2.92 3.08
C GLU A 170 8.04 2.32 2.39
N LEU A 171 8.69 1.33 3.00
CA LEU A 171 9.85 0.64 2.39
C LEU A 171 9.44 -0.23 1.20
N MET A 172 8.24 -0.83 1.23
CA MET A 172 7.75 -1.71 0.17
C MET A 172 7.01 -0.98 -0.97
N GLY A 173 6.88 0.35 -0.90
CA GLY A 173 6.15 1.14 -1.89
C GLY A 173 4.64 0.89 -1.90
N GLY A 174 4.10 0.30 -0.83
CA GLY A 174 2.67 0.06 -0.67
C GLY A 174 2.03 1.25 0.03
N SER A 175 1.07 1.89 -0.64
CA SER A 175 0.13 2.79 0.05
C SER A 175 -0.89 1.90 0.76
N ILE A 176 -0.73 1.68 2.07
CA ILE A 176 -1.79 1.09 2.92
C ILE A 176 -2.80 2.18 3.26
#